data_AF-A0A2J6GZT6-F1
#
_entry.id   AF-A0A2J6GZT6-F1
#
_cell.length_a   1.000
_cell.length_b   1.000
_cell.length_c   1.000
_cell.angle_alpha   90.00
_cell.angle_beta   90.00
_cell.angle_gamma   90.00
#
_symmetry.space_group_name_H-M   'P 1'
#
loop_
_entity.id
_entity.type
_entity.pdbx_description
1 polymer ?
#
loop_
_entity_poly.entity_id
_entity_poly.type
_entity_poly.pdbx_seq_one_letter_code
_entity_poly.pdbx_strand_id
1 'polypeptide(L)'
;MVLAEITKIFEKRKMELYTLINERSEELKPEVQHQMYGAMNEIDIFLRTIEHFRQKEVDDEIKKLRLVGPMIREGKISKFMSNMSSNISNMRVKKT
;
A
#
# COMPACT_ATOMS: atom_id res chain seq x y z
N MET A 1 -4.93 -10.81 6.24
CA MET A 1 -5.46 -11.32 7.54
C MET A 1 -4.38 -11.84 8.48
N VAL A 2 -3.23 -12.36 8.02
CA VAL A 2 -2.13 -12.82 8.91
C VAL A 2 -1.26 -11.66 9.45
N LEU A 3 -0.95 -10.65 8.64
CA LEU A 3 -0.09 -9.53 9.06
C LEU A 3 -0.68 -8.70 10.21
N ALA A 4 -2.01 -8.50 10.22
CA ALA A 4 -2.68 -7.78 11.31
C ALA A 4 -2.61 -8.52 12.65
N GLU A 5 -2.69 -9.85 12.64
CA GLU A 5 -2.53 -10.67 13.84
C GLU A 5 -1.09 -10.64 14.35
N ILE A 6 -0.12 -10.72 13.44
CA ILE A 6 1.31 -10.56 13.76
C ILE A 6 1.55 -9.18 14.41
N THR A 7 1.06 -8.10 13.81
CA THR A 7 1.18 -6.74 14.36
C THR A 7 0.65 -6.68 15.79
N LYS A 8 -0.56 -7.19 16.03
CA LYS A 8 -1.19 -7.17 17.36
C LYS A 8 -0.38 -7.94 18.41
N ILE A 9 0.18 -9.09 18.05
CA ILE A 9 1.01 -9.90 18.95
C ILE A 9 2.25 -9.12 19.37
N PHE A 10 2.95 -8.53 18.41
CA PHE A 10 4.20 -7.81 18.67
C PHE A 10 3.97 -6.48 19.39
N GLU A 11 2.89 -5.76 19.11
CA GLU A 11 2.47 -4.59 19.89
C GLU A 11 2.18 -4.95 21.35
N LYS A 12 1.44 -6.04 21.59
CA LYS A 12 1.18 -6.54 22.95
C LYS A 12 2.48 -6.85 23.69
N ARG A 13 3.40 -7.55 23.02
CA ARG A 13 4.69 -7.95 23.61
C ARG A 13 5.58 -6.77 23.92
N LYS A 14 5.56 -5.72 23.09
CA LYS A 14 6.23 -4.44 23.39
C LYS A 14 5.66 -3.80 24.65
N MET A 15 4.33 -3.77 24.80
CA MET A 15 3.68 -3.24 26.00
C MET A 15 4.03 -4.04 27.26
N GLU A 16 4.07 -5.37 27.16
CA GLU A 16 4.49 -6.24 28.28
C GLU A 16 5.93 -5.93 28.73
N LEU A 17 6.86 -5.74 27.79
CA LEU A 17 8.23 -5.34 28.09
C LEU A 17 8.30 -3.96 28.74
N TYR A 18 7.53 -2.99 28.22
CA TYR A 18 7.46 -1.65 28.79
C TYR A 18 6.94 -1.65 30.22
N THR A 19 5.87 -2.42 30.48
CA THR A 19 5.31 -2.60 31.83
C THR A 19 6.34 -3.22 32.78
N LEU A 20 7.03 -4.28 32.35
CA LEU A 20 8.06 -4.93 33.17
C LEU A 20 9.21 -3.99 33.54
N ILE A 21 9.69 -3.18 32.59
CA ILE A 21 10.75 -2.20 32.87
C ILE A 21 10.24 -1.13 33.84
N ASN A 22 9.05 -0.58 33.62
CA ASN A 22 8.55 0.52 34.44
C ASN A 22 8.20 0.09 35.86
N GLU A 23 7.59 -1.08 36.02
CA GLU A 23 7.09 -1.54 37.33
C GLU A 23 8.18 -2.24 38.16
N ARG A 24 9.20 -2.82 37.52
CA ARG A 24 10.20 -3.66 38.20
C ARG A 24 11.65 -3.28 37.88
N SER A 25 11.90 -2.05 37.40
CA SER A 25 13.26 -1.60 37.05
C SER A 25 14.27 -1.83 38.18
N GLU A 26 13.91 -1.54 39.43
CA GLU A 26 14.80 -1.69 40.58
C GLU A 26 15.15 -3.16 40.90
N GLU A 27 14.30 -4.11 40.49
CA GLU A 27 14.52 -5.56 40.66
C GLU A 27 15.35 -6.16 39.51
N LEU A 28 15.43 -5.44 38.38
CA LEU A 28 16.09 -5.91 37.17
C LEU A 28 17.55 -5.46 37.14
N LYS A 29 18.44 -6.40 36.83
CA LYS A 29 19.86 -6.07 36.56
C LYS A 29 19.96 -5.10 35.36
N PRO A 30 20.89 -4.14 35.36
CA PRO A 30 21.06 -3.19 34.27
C PRO A 30 21.20 -3.83 32.89
N GLU A 31 21.89 -4.98 32.80
CA GLU A 31 22.07 -5.69 31.54
C GLU A 31 20.75 -6.23 30.98
N VAL A 32 19.87 -6.71 31.87
CA VAL A 32 18.53 -7.20 31.49
C VAL A 32 17.67 -6.04 31.02
N GLN A 33 17.72 -4.89 31.71
CA GLN A 33 17.00 -3.69 31.27
C GLN A 33 17.44 -3.25 29.87
N HIS A 34 18.76 -3.19 29.61
CA HIS A 34 19.30 -2.87 28.29
C HIS A 34 18.84 -3.85 27.21
N GLN A 35 18.85 -5.16 27.49
CA GLN A 35 18.34 -6.16 26.56
C GLN A 35 16.86 -5.96 26.26
N MET A 36 16.05 -5.62 27.26
CA MET A 36 14.62 -5.36 27.07
C MET A 36 14.38 -4.10 26.22
N TYR A 37 15.13 -3.02 26.44
CA TYR A 37 15.09 -1.85 25.55
C TYR A 37 15.49 -2.18 24.12
N GLY A 38 16.53 -3.00 23.94
CA GLY A 38 16.94 -3.52 22.63
C GLY A 38 15.83 -4.29 21.94
N ALA A 39 15.20 -5.23 22.66
CA ALA A 39 14.07 -6.01 22.15
C ALA A 39 12.88 -5.12 21.76
N MET A 40 12.55 -4.09 22.55
CA MET A 40 11.49 -3.14 22.20
C MET A 40 11.80 -2.39 20.89
N ASN A 41 13.04 -1.97 20.69
CA ASN A 41 13.46 -1.29 19.47
C ASN A 41 13.42 -2.22 18.24
N GLU A 42 13.84 -3.48 18.39
CA GLU A 42 13.73 -4.49 17.33
C GLU A 42 12.27 -4.74 16.93
N ILE A 43 11.36 -4.80 17.91
CA ILE A 43 9.92 -4.91 17.65
C ILE A 43 9.42 -3.71 16.84
N ASP A 44 9.83 -2.49 17.18
CA ASP A 44 9.43 -1.29 16.42
C ASP A 44 9.93 -1.32 14.97
N ILE A 45 11.18 -1.73 14.75
CA ILE A 45 11.74 -1.86 13.41
C ILE A 45 10.97 -2.93 12.61
N PHE A 46 10.65 -4.06 13.23
CA PHE A 46 9.89 -5.12 12.62
C PHE A 46 8.47 -4.66 12.22
N LEU A 47 7.75 -3.99 13.11
CA LEU A 47 6.41 -3.46 12.83
C LEU A 47 6.42 -2.43 11.68
N ARG A 48 7.42 -1.54 11.64
CA ARG A 48 7.61 -0.61 10.52
C ARG A 48 7.86 -1.33 9.20
N THR A 49 8.61 -2.43 9.24
CA THR A 49 8.89 -3.25 8.05
C THR A 49 7.61 -3.90 7.53
N ILE A 50 6.78 -4.45 8.41
CA ILE A 50 5.46 -4.99 8.04
C ILE A 50 4.59 -3.91 7.40
N GLU A 51 4.54 -2.72 7.99
CA GLU A 51 3.73 -1.63 7.47
C GLU A 51 4.20 -1.19 6.08
N HIS A 52 5.51 -1.13 5.86
CA HIS A 52 6.08 -0.84 4.54
C HIS A 52 5.62 -1.84 3.48
N PHE A 53 5.65 -3.14 3.78
CA PHE A 53 5.18 -4.16 2.83
C PHE A 53 3.68 -4.06 2.58
N ARG A 54 2.88 -3.77 3.62
CA ARG A 54 1.43 -3.56 3.47
C ARG A 54 1.12 -2.37 2.55
N GLN A 55 1.83 -1.26 2.72
CA GLN A 55 1.67 -0.08 1.87
C GLN A 55 2.08 -0.38 0.43
N LYS A 56 3.17 -1.12 0.24
CA LYS A 56 3.62 -1.53 -1.10
C LYS A 56 2.60 -2.44 -1.81
N GLU A 57 2.00 -3.40 -1.10
CA GLU A 57 0.93 -4.24 -1.64
C GLU A 57 -0.26 -3.39 -2.12
N VAL A 58 -0.70 -2.43 -1.31
CA VAL A 58 -1.79 -1.51 -1.66
C VAL A 58 -1.43 -0.69 -2.89
N ASP A 59 -0.21 -0.13 -2.95
CA ASP A 59 0.25 0.65 -4.10
C ASP A 59 0.30 -0.18 -5.39
N ASP A 60 0.75 -1.42 -5.31
CA ASP A 60 0.84 -2.31 -6.47
C ASP A 60 -0.53 -2.77 -6.94
N GLU A 61 -1.48 -3.01 -6.03
CA GLU A 61 -2.90 -3.26 -6.38
C GLU A 61 -3.54 -2.04 -7.06
N ILE A 62 -3.31 -0.83 -6.53
CA ILE A 62 -3.80 0.42 -7.14
C ILE A 62 -3.20 0.62 -8.54
N LYS A 63 -1.90 0.38 -8.72
CA LYS A 63 -1.24 0.46 -10.04
C LYS A 63 -1.83 -0.56 -11.01
N LYS A 64 -2.08 -1.78 -10.55
CA LYS A 64 -2.70 -2.84 -11.37
C LYS A 64 -4.09 -2.41 -11.83
N LEU A 65 -4.93 -1.87 -10.95
CA LEU A 65 -6.25 -1.33 -11.29
C LEU A 65 -6.17 -0.18 -12.32
N ARG A 66 -5.19 0.72 -12.18
CA ARG A 66 -4.96 1.81 -13.15
C ARG A 66 -4.53 1.30 -14.53
N LEU A 67 -3.78 0.20 -14.60
CA LEU A 67 -3.37 -0.43 -15.86
C LEU A 67 -4.50 -1.20 -16.56
N VAL A 68 -5.60 -1.50 -15.87
CA VAL A 68 -6.84 -2.03 -16.48
C VAL A 68 -7.84 -0.92 -16.87
N GLY A 69 -7.45 0.36 -16.74
CA GLY A 69 -8.17 1.48 -17.34
C GLY A 69 -8.32 1.28 -18.86
N PRO A 70 -9.36 1.85 -19.50
CA PRO A 70 -9.75 1.48 -20.85
C PRO A 70 -8.54 1.57 -21.75
N MET A 71 -8.10 0.42 -22.26
CA MET A 71 -7.06 0.30 -23.25
C MET A 71 -7.53 1.15 -24.43
N ILE A 72 -7.08 2.41 -24.51
CA ILE A 72 -7.35 3.28 -25.65
C ILE A 72 -6.61 2.62 -26.80
N ARG A 73 -7.31 1.73 -27.51
CA ARG A 73 -6.88 1.20 -28.79
C ARG A 73 -6.86 2.40 -29.74
N GLU A 74 -5.71 3.06 -29.83
CA GLU A 74 -5.43 4.18 -30.74
C GLU A 74 -5.80 3.85 -32.20
N GLY A 75 -5.99 2.57 -32.55
CA GLY A 75 -6.44 2.13 -33.88
C GLY A 75 -7.95 2.05 -34.14
N LYS A 76 -8.85 2.19 -33.14
CA LYS A 76 -10.32 2.08 -33.36
C LYS A 76 -11.08 3.40 -33.33
N ILE A 77 -10.58 4.40 -32.61
CA ILE A 77 -11.23 5.72 -32.52
C ILE A 77 -11.05 6.51 -33.82
N SER A 78 -9.91 6.36 -34.50
CA SER A 78 -9.65 7.00 -35.80
C SER A 78 -10.66 6.58 -36.88
N LYS A 79 -11.08 5.30 -36.92
CA LYS A 79 -12.11 4.81 -37.84
C LYS A 79 -13.51 5.36 -37.56
N PHE A 80 -13.82 5.67 -36.30
CA PHE A 80 -15.11 6.24 -35.94
C PHE A 80 -15.19 7.73 -36.33
N MET A 81 -14.11 8.48 -36.11
CA MET A 81 -14.00 9.88 -36.53
C MET A 81 -13.91 10.02 -38.07
N SER A 82 -13.22 9.12 -38.77
CA SER A 82 -13.13 9.16 -40.24
C SER A 82 -14.47 8.90 -40.91
N ASN A 83 -15.31 8.01 -40.34
CA ASN A 83 -16.64 7.71 -40.88
C ASN A 83 -17.67 8.80 -40.58
N MET A 84 -17.46 9.61 -39.53
CA MET A 84 -18.35 10.74 -39.24
C MET A 84 -18.00 11.96 -40.12
N SER A 85 -16.72 12.15 -40.43
CA SER A 85 -16.22 13.16 -41.37
C SER A 85 -16.73 12.95 -42.81
N SER A 86 -16.70 11.71 -43.31
CA SER A 86 -17.13 11.38 -44.68
C SER A 86 -18.64 11.48 -44.90
N ASN A 87 -19.46 11.29 -43.86
CA ASN A 87 -20.91 11.49 -43.95
C ASN A 87 -21.32 12.97 -43.90
N ILE A 88 -20.54 13.83 -43.25
CA ILE A 88 -20.79 15.29 -43.20
C ILE A 88 -20.37 15.96 -44.51
N SER A 89 -19.26 15.53 -45.14
CA SER A 89 -18.84 16.07 -46.43
C SER A 89 -19.84 15.73 -47.56
N ASN A 90 -20.42 14.52 -47.55
CA ASN A 90 -21.43 14.11 -48.54
C ASN A 90 -22.81 14.79 -48.37
N MET A 91 -23.13 15.32 -47.19
CA MET A 91 -24.35 16.14 -47.00
C MET A 91 -24.19 17.58 -47.50
N ARG A 92 -22.96 18.09 -47.59
CA ARG A 92 -22.70 19.49 -48.02
C ARG A 92 -22.65 19.66 -49.53
N VAL A 93 -22.44 18.58 -50.29
CA VAL A 93 -22.34 18.61 -51.77
C VAL A 93 -23.70 18.44 -52.47
N LYS A 94 -24.75 18.04 -51.75
CA LYS A 94 -26.12 17.85 -52.31
C LYS A 94 -27.01 19.10 -52.30
N LYS A 95 -26.46 20.28 -52.00
CA LYS A 95 -27.15 21.58 -52.08
C LYS A 95 -26.31 22.59 -52.88
N THR A 96 -26.12 22.32 -54.17
CA THR A 96 -25.85 23.29 -55.23
C THR A 96 -26.25 22.66 -56.54
#